data_AF-A0A662IZ30-F1
#
_entry.id   AF-A0A662IZ30-F1
#
_cell.length_a   1.000
_cell.length_b   1.000
_cell.length_c   1.000
_cell.angle_alpha   90.00
_cell.angle_beta   90.00
_cell.angle_gamma   90.00
#
_symmetry.space_group_name_H-M   'P 1'
#
loop_
_entity.id
_entity.type
_entity.pdbx_description
1 polymer ?
#
loop_
_entity_poly.entity_id
_entity_poly.type
_entity_poly.pdbx_seq_one_letter_code
_entity_poly.pdbx_strand_id
1 'polypeptide(L)'
;MPVEITLLLNTCRPDFPLVGLPDVFIFEPTVRSLNRQAFKDFELVIVDAKWSERRRRWLEEHARFPVKYLSAWPNRYLEHGLCAICTQKNKGLLYAEGDLVVFIDDATEFPRWWLARMWRHWSRGYWPMSLTYYYEAGRPKILGQSSRYVERFYGREHDKEEGFRLYIRPGEQVRDSRADFVSGVRPAPGQWFYAGSSAPLEVLLDVNGLDESFDGSKGLEDVDLGMRLELWARRHSYTCGGLPPFLLDKDLWHIEHWHGPIAEDVLFYRGPTPKCLPPSSIVLENFTPTPIEKVEAGTDVIGHHGTPTRVLRTFTRWYRGPIISVMPHYTNIPIEMTPEHPILILREGRAIWVQAKDIRVGDFILYPRTRGRVREKKVRLEQYIISPHLFAIEDGWIRRKIGGAFNKVKNTIE
;
A
#
# COMPACT_ATOMS: atom_id res chain seq x y z
N MET A 1 -12.20 10.55 34.03
CA MET A 1 -11.20 9.62 34.62
C MET A 1 -9.91 9.86 33.87
N PRO A 2 -8.74 9.82 34.51
CA PRO A 2 -7.48 9.88 33.79
C PRO A 2 -7.44 8.74 32.76
N VAL A 3 -6.94 9.02 31.56
CA VAL A 3 -6.75 8.03 30.49
C VAL A 3 -5.26 7.77 30.42
N GLU A 4 -4.84 6.53 30.66
CA GLU A 4 -3.42 6.14 30.68
C GLU A 4 -3.03 5.37 29.41
N ILE A 5 -3.98 4.62 28.84
CA ILE A 5 -3.79 3.85 27.61
C ILE A 5 -4.83 4.27 26.57
N THR A 6 -4.38 4.67 25.39
CA THR A 6 -5.22 4.76 24.19
C THR A 6 -5.07 3.50 23.35
N LEU A 7 -6.16 2.77 23.16
CA LEU A 7 -6.23 1.74 22.13
C LEU A 7 -6.62 2.40 20.81
N LEU A 8 -5.78 2.29 19.79
CA LEU A 8 -6.01 2.88 18.48
C LEU A 8 -6.33 1.81 17.44
N LEU A 9 -7.55 1.86 16.92
CA LEU A 9 -8.08 0.94 15.91
C LEU A 9 -8.43 1.71 14.65
N ASN A 10 -7.99 1.22 13.49
CA ASN A 10 -8.49 1.67 12.19
C ASN A 10 -9.23 0.54 11.49
N THR A 11 -10.30 0.84 10.75
CA THR A 11 -11.04 -0.20 10.02
C THR A 11 -11.65 0.33 8.72
N CYS A 12 -11.83 -0.58 7.78
CA CYS A 12 -12.58 -0.37 6.54
C CYS A 12 -13.44 -1.60 6.18
N ARG A 13 -13.72 -2.46 7.17
CA ARG A 13 -14.45 -3.72 6.95
C ARG A 13 -15.97 -3.56 7.09
N PRO A 14 -16.76 -4.45 6.47
CA PRO A 14 -18.22 -4.52 6.66
C PRO A 14 -18.61 -4.82 8.11
N ASP A 15 -19.91 -4.71 8.41
CA ASP A 15 -20.44 -4.92 9.77
C ASP A 15 -20.27 -6.34 10.29
N PHE A 16 -20.30 -7.35 9.41
CA PHE A 16 -20.25 -8.76 9.78
C PHE A 16 -19.16 -9.51 9.01
N PRO A 17 -17.87 -9.19 9.25
CA PRO A 17 -16.78 -9.74 8.44
C PRO A 17 -16.28 -11.09 8.97
N LEU A 18 -16.67 -11.54 10.16
CA LEU A 18 -16.05 -12.67 10.84
C LEU A 18 -16.42 -14.03 10.21
N VAL A 19 -15.42 -14.82 9.85
CA VAL A 19 -15.60 -16.12 9.21
C VAL A 19 -16.14 -17.13 10.23
N GLY A 20 -17.27 -17.74 9.88
CA GLY A 20 -17.98 -18.69 10.75
C GLY A 20 -18.79 -18.03 11.88
N LEU A 21 -18.87 -16.69 11.90
CA LEU A 21 -19.66 -15.92 12.85
C LEU A 21 -20.45 -14.80 12.12
N PRO A 22 -21.36 -15.15 11.20
CA PRO A 22 -21.98 -14.20 10.27
C PRO A 22 -22.89 -13.15 10.91
N ASP A 23 -23.31 -13.36 12.16
CA ASP A 23 -24.17 -12.43 12.91
C ASP A 23 -23.42 -11.62 13.96
N VAL A 24 -22.10 -11.81 14.07
CA VAL A 24 -21.28 -11.10 15.06
C VAL A 24 -20.78 -9.80 14.44
N PHE A 25 -21.17 -8.69 15.07
CA PHE A 25 -20.79 -7.36 14.62
C PHE A 25 -19.28 -7.14 14.78
N ILE A 26 -18.64 -6.42 13.86
CA ILE A 26 -17.18 -6.26 13.76
C ILE A 26 -16.53 -5.79 15.07
N PHE A 27 -17.15 -4.86 15.78
CA PHE A 27 -16.61 -4.33 17.03
C PHE A 27 -16.97 -5.18 18.26
N GLU A 28 -17.82 -6.19 18.10
CA GLU A 28 -18.34 -6.98 19.21
C GLU A 28 -17.26 -7.74 19.98
N PRO A 29 -16.34 -8.50 19.35
CA PRO A 29 -15.27 -9.18 20.08
C PRO A 29 -14.38 -8.20 20.86
N THR A 30 -14.06 -7.06 20.23
CA THR A 30 -13.23 -6.00 20.81
C THR A 30 -13.92 -5.38 22.01
N VAL A 31 -15.13 -4.85 21.85
CA VAL A 31 -15.85 -4.16 22.92
C VAL A 31 -16.21 -5.10 24.08
N ARG A 32 -16.67 -6.33 23.78
CA ARG A 32 -17.01 -7.31 24.84
C ARG A 32 -15.80 -7.70 25.67
N SER A 33 -14.63 -7.88 25.06
CA SER A 33 -13.41 -8.21 25.79
C SER A 33 -12.82 -7.01 26.54
N LEU A 34 -12.89 -5.80 25.96
CA LEU A 34 -12.45 -4.57 26.62
C LEU A 34 -13.31 -4.21 27.85
N ASN A 35 -14.63 -4.44 27.78
CA ASN A 35 -15.54 -4.28 28.92
C ASN A 35 -15.12 -5.13 30.14
N ARG A 36 -14.45 -6.25 29.90
CA ARG A 36 -14.03 -7.21 30.92
C ARG A 36 -12.62 -6.98 31.45
N GLN A 37 -11.86 -6.02 30.91
CA GLN A 37 -10.46 -5.79 31.30
C GLN A 37 -10.31 -5.50 32.79
N ALA A 38 -9.24 -6.00 33.40
CA ALA A 38 -8.90 -5.75 34.79
C ALA A 38 -8.40 -4.31 35.01
N PHE A 39 -7.67 -3.76 34.05
CA PHE A 39 -7.25 -2.36 34.02
C PHE A 39 -8.37 -1.49 33.44
N LYS A 40 -8.61 -0.30 34.02
CA LYS A 40 -9.80 0.53 33.72
C LYS A 40 -9.51 1.92 33.17
N ASP A 41 -8.28 2.41 33.31
CA ASP A 41 -7.88 3.77 32.92
C ASP A 41 -7.44 3.80 31.45
N PHE A 42 -8.36 3.47 30.55
CA PHE A 42 -8.08 3.42 29.12
C PHE A 42 -9.23 3.99 28.30
N GLU A 43 -8.94 4.32 27.04
CA GLU A 43 -9.94 4.65 26.02
C GLU A 43 -9.74 3.81 24.76
N LEU A 44 -10.74 3.85 23.88
CA LEU A 44 -10.68 3.29 22.54
C LEU A 44 -10.94 4.38 21.50
N VAL A 45 -9.95 4.64 20.64
CA VAL A 45 -10.09 5.51 19.47
C VAL A 45 -10.25 4.62 18.24
N ILE A 46 -11.37 4.77 17.54
CA ILE A 46 -11.67 4.06 16.30
C ILE A 46 -11.73 5.07 15.16
N VAL A 47 -10.95 4.83 14.11
CA VAL A 47 -11.02 5.58 12.85
C VAL A 47 -11.58 4.66 11.76
N ASP A 48 -12.78 4.96 11.28
CA ASP A 48 -13.56 4.04 10.44
C ASP A 48 -13.86 4.62 9.05
N ALA A 49 -13.41 3.93 7.99
CA ALA A 49 -13.75 4.28 6.60
C ALA A 49 -15.19 3.90 6.20
N LYS A 50 -15.83 3.04 6.99
CA LYS A 50 -17.26 2.68 6.94
C LYS A 50 -18.05 3.35 8.08
N TRP A 51 -17.59 4.52 8.52
CA TRP A 51 -18.28 5.30 9.55
C TRP A 51 -19.77 5.43 9.25
N SER A 52 -20.59 5.21 10.27
CA SER A 52 -22.03 5.43 10.20
C SER A 52 -22.61 5.66 11.58
N GLU A 53 -23.73 6.39 11.62
CA GLU A 53 -24.48 6.65 12.85
C GLU A 53 -24.97 5.36 13.51
N ARG A 54 -25.28 4.31 12.73
CA ARG A 54 -25.67 2.99 13.27
C ARG A 54 -24.53 2.38 14.09
N ARG A 55 -23.32 2.33 13.53
CA ARG A 55 -22.14 1.78 14.24
C ARG A 55 -21.80 2.61 15.47
N ARG A 56 -21.94 3.93 15.38
CA ARG A 56 -21.76 4.85 16.51
C ARG A 56 -22.70 4.50 17.67
N ARG A 57 -24.01 4.41 17.40
CA ARG A 57 -25.02 4.06 18.42
C ARG A 57 -24.74 2.70 19.04
N TRP A 58 -24.36 1.72 18.21
CA TRP A 58 -23.97 0.41 18.71
C TRP A 58 -22.81 0.52 19.73
N LEU A 59 -21.77 1.29 19.42
CA LEU A 59 -20.65 1.53 20.34
C LEU A 59 -21.11 2.23 21.64
N GLU A 60 -21.93 3.27 21.54
CA GLU A 60 -22.48 4.01 22.68
C GLU A 60 -23.34 3.11 23.60
N GLU A 61 -24.08 2.16 23.04
CA GLU A 61 -24.92 1.21 23.78
C GLU A 61 -24.12 0.07 24.46
N HIS A 62 -23.00 -0.35 23.87
CA HIS A 62 -22.31 -1.58 24.26
C HIS A 62 -20.97 -1.34 24.99
N ALA A 63 -20.31 -0.21 24.77
CA ALA A 63 -19.04 0.10 25.42
C ALA A 63 -19.26 0.66 26.83
N ARG A 64 -18.52 0.12 27.81
CA ARG A 64 -18.53 0.55 29.22
C ARG A 64 -17.27 1.33 29.61
N PHE A 65 -16.61 1.91 28.61
CA PHE A 65 -15.37 2.66 28.69
C PHE A 65 -15.42 3.80 27.65
N PRO A 66 -14.60 4.85 27.77
CA PRO A 66 -14.57 5.94 26.80
C PRO A 66 -14.25 5.44 25.38
N VAL A 67 -15.08 5.83 24.41
CA VAL A 67 -14.88 5.54 22.99
C VAL A 67 -14.95 6.84 22.19
N LYS A 68 -13.94 7.05 21.34
CA LYS A 68 -13.94 8.11 20.30
C LYS A 68 -14.09 7.42 18.95
N TYR A 69 -15.22 7.64 18.30
CA TYR A 69 -15.54 7.03 17.00
C TYR A 69 -15.51 8.07 15.88
N LEU A 70 -14.42 8.03 15.11
CA LEU A 70 -14.06 9.04 14.12
C LEU A 70 -14.31 8.52 12.71
N SER A 71 -14.83 9.38 11.86
CA SER A 71 -14.85 9.10 10.42
C SER A 71 -13.44 9.16 9.86
N ALA A 72 -13.06 8.22 8.99
CA ALA A 72 -11.80 8.31 8.25
C ALA A 72 -11.79 9.43 7.20
N TRP A 73 -12.94 10.04 6.89
CA TRP A 73 -13.13 11.02 5.82
C TRP A 73 -13.07 12.48 6.31
N PRO A 74 -12.79 13.46 5.42
CA PRO A 74 -12.26 13.28 4.05
C PRO A 74 -10.84 12.68 4.06
N ASN A 75 -10.46 11.99 2.99
CA ASN A 75 -9.16 11.31 2.89
C ASN A 75 -8.77 11.07 1.44
N ARG A 76 -7.64 11.67 1.03
CA ARG A 76 -7.18 11.64 -0.37
C ARG A 76 -7.02 10.24 -0.96
N TYR A 77 -6.67 9.24 -0.15
CA TYR A 77 -6.49 7.88 -0.64
C TYR A 77 -7.84 7.14 -0.72
N LEU A 78 -8.65 7.22 0.33
CA LEU A 78 -9.98 6.60 0.33
C LEU A 78 -10.88 7.17 -0.76
N GLU A 79 -10.79 8.48 -1.05
CA GLU A 79 -11.52 9.17 -2.14
C GLU A 79 -11.20 8.58 -3.53
N HIS A 80 -10.05 7.94 -3.67
CA HIS A 80 -9.63 7.24 -4.89
C HIS A 80 -9.79 5.72 -4.79
N GLY A 81 -10.41 5.21 -3.73
CA GLY A 81 -10.62 3.78 -3.50
C GLY A 81 -9.33 3.05 -3.10
N LEU A 82 -8.37 3.77 -2.53
CA LEU A 82 -7.04 3.28 -2.13
C LEU A 82 -6.93 3.11 -0.61
N CYS A 83 -6.06 2.19 -0.18
CA CYS A 83 -5.79 1.95 1.24
C CYS A 83 -5.21 3.21 1.91
N ALA A 84 -5.65 3.51 3.13
CA ALA A 84 -5.29 4.73 3.87
C ALA A 84 -5.01 4.45 5.36
N ILE A 85 -4.24 3.41 5.66
CA ILE A 85 -3.98 2.95 7.03
C ILE A 85 -3.20 4.02 7.81
N CYS A 86 -2.20 4.64 7.19
CA CYS A 86 -1.32 5.61 7.84
C CYS A 86 -2.08 6.88 8.21
N THR A 87 -2.79 7.49 7.25
CA THR A 87 -3.61 8.68 7.52
C THR A 87 -4.71 8.37 8.56
N GLN A 88 -5.29 7.16 8.57
CA GLN A 88 -6.26 6.77 9.62
C GLN A 88 -5.61 6.68 11.01
N LYS A 89 -4.47 5.99 11.13
CA LYS A 89 -3.73 5.89 12.40
C LYS A 89 -3.29 7.29 12.87
N ASN A 90 -2.73 8.12 11.98
CA ASN A 90 -2.35 9.50 12.30
C ASN A 90 -3.54 10.33 12.78
N LYS A 91 -4.69 10.22 12.10
CA LYS A 91 -5.92 10.88 12.55
C LYS A 91 -6.29 10.44 13.96
N GLY A 92 -6.19 9.16 14.29
CA GLY A 92 -6.47 8.69 15.64
C GLY A 92 -5.45 9.17 16.68
N LEU A 93 -4.17 9.29 16.33
CA LEU A 93 -3.14 9.85 17.22
C LEU A 93 -3.46 11.29 17.64
N LEU A 94 -4.06 12.10 16.75
CA LEU A 94 -4.48 13.47 17.08
C LEU A 94 -5.59 13.54 18.15
N TYR A 95 -6.30 12.44 18.39
CA TYR A 95 -7.39 12.33 19.35
C TYR A 95 -7.06 11.42 20.54
N ALA A 96 -5.84 10.85 20.57
CA ALA A 96 -5.37 10.04 21.68
C ALA A 96 -5.10 10.92 22.91
N GLU A 97 -5.52 10.46 24.09
CA GLU A 97 -5.28 11.12 25.37
C GLU A 97 -4.39 10.32 26.32
N GLY A 98 -4.22 9.01 26.08
CA GLY A 98 -3.38 8.15 26.90
C GLY A 98 -1.89 8.33 26.63
N ASP A 99 -1.10 8.28 27.70
CA ASP A 99 0.37 8.34 27.63
C ASP A 99 0.95 7.19 26.79
N LEU A 100 0.33 6.00 26.86
CA LEU A 100 0.67 4.85 26.03
C LEU A 100 -0.38 4.64 24.92
N VAL A 101 0.05 4.64 23.66
CA VAL A 101 -0.80 4.23 22.54
C VAL A 101 -0.49 2.79 22.18
N VAL A 102 -1.54 1.95 22.08
CA VAL A 102 -1.45 0.58 21.57
C VAL A 102 -2.23 0.49 20.27
N PHE A 103 -1.55 0.16 19.18
CA PHE A 103 -2.20 -0.10 17.90
C PHE A 103 -2.86 -1.47 17.95
N ILE A 104 -4.11 -1.59 17.52
CA ILE A 104 -4.84 -2.85 17.44
C ILE A 104 -5.56 -2.96 16.11
N ASP A 105 -5.70 -4.18 15.60
CA ASP A 105 -6.49 -4.46 14.41
C ASP A 105 -7.98 -4.58 14.74
N ASP A 106 -8.83 -4.45 13.73
CA ASP A 106 -10.23 -4.82 13.84
C ASP A 106 -10.40 -6.34 14.04
N ALA A 107 -11.63 -6.78 14.37
CA ALA A 107 -11.92 -8.19 14.65
C ALA A 107 -11.06 -8.80 15.79
N THR A 108 -10.54 -7.97 16.69
CA THR A 108 -9.66 -8.41 17.77
C THR A 108 -10.40 -8.69 19.07
N GLU A 109 -9.96 -9.68 19.84
CA GLU A 109 -10.45 -10.02 21.19
C GLU A 109 -9.27 -10.15 22.18
N PHE A 110 -9.48 -9.69 23.42
CA PHE A 110 -8.42 -9.63 24.43
C PHE A 110 -8.71 -10.48 25.69
N PRO A 111 -7.70 -11.18 26.24
CA PRO A 111 -7.79 -11.73 27.58
C PRO A 111 -8.05 -10.65 28.64
N ARG A 112 -8.78 -10.96 29.72
CA ARG A 112 -9.13 -10.00 30.79
C ARG A 112 -7.94 -9.27 31.42
N TRP A 113 -6.78 -9.92 31.46
CA TRP A 113 -5.56 -9.38 32.06
C TRP A 113 -4.69 -8.59 31.08
N TRP A 114 -5.08 -8.49 29.81
CA TRP A 114 -4.24 -7.99 28.72
C TRP A 114 -3.76 -6.55 28.95
N LEU A 115 -4.67 -5.61 29.21
CA LEU A 115 -4.31 -4.21 29.51
C LEU A 115 -3.49 -4.07 30.79
N ALA A 116 -3.81 -4.85 31.83
CA ALA A 116 -3.03 -4.82 33.07
C ALA A 116 -1.58 -5.29 32.84
N ARG A 117 -1.37 -6.22 31.92
CA ARG A 117 -0.04 -6.70 31.55
C ARG A 117 0.71 -5.72 30.64
N MET A 118 0.02 -5.06 29.70
CA MET A 118 0.55 -3.91 28.95
C MET A 118 1.06 -2.85 29.92
N TRP A 119 0.19 -2.39 30.82
CA TRP A 119 0.51 -1.38 31.83
C TRP A 119 1.71 -1.79 32.69
N ARG A 120 1.74 -3.03 33.19
CA ARG A 120 2.85 -3.53 34.02
C ARG A 120 4.21 -3.39 33.34
N HIS A 121 4.30 -3.67 32.05
CA HIS A 121 5.56 -3.56 31.31
C HIS A 121 5.88 -2.10 30.99
N TRP A 122 4.87 -1.30 30.63
CA TRP A 122 5.01 0.13 30.42
C TRP A 122 5.53 0.87 31.66
N SER A 123 4.96 0.62 32.84
CA SER A 123 5.42 1.21 34.10
C SER A 123 6.86 0.81 34.48
N ARG A 124 7.47 -0.13 33.76
CA ARG A 124 8.88 -0.53 33.91
C ARG A 124 9.79 0.06 32.82
N GLY A 125 9.27 0.95 31.98
CA GLY A 125 10.00 1.62 30.90
C GLY A 125 10.08 0.85 29.59
N TYR A 126 9.23 -0.17 29.39
CA TYR A 126 9.20 -0.95 28.14
C TYR A 126 8.02 -0.55 27.27
N TRP A 127 8.14 -0.72 25.96
CA TRP A 127 7.08 -0.52 24.96
C TRP A 127 6.53 -1.90 24.56
N PRO A 128 5.45 -2.38 25.19
CA PRO A 128 5.11 -3.80 25.07
C PRO A 128 4.44 -4.11 23.73
N MET A 129 4.66 -5.34 23.26
CA MET A 129 4.13 -5.87 22.01
C MET A 129 3.38 -7.17 22.30
N SER A 130 2.15 -7.26 21.80
CA SER A 130 1.25 -8.38 22.04
C SER A 130 1.19 -9.33 20.87
N LEU A 131 1.58 -10.60 21.10
CA LEU A 131 1.50 -11.65 20.09
C LEU A 131 0.05 -11.86 19.63
N THR A 132 -0.14 -12.15 18.35
CA THR A 132 -1.45 -12.43 17.75
C THR A 132 -1.67 -13.94 17.61
N TYR A 133 -2.84 -14.43 18.03
CA TYR A 133 -3.30 -15.79 17.77
C TYR A 133 -4.60 -15.75 16.97
N TYR A 134 -4.75 -16.64 15.99
CA TYR A 134 -5.87 -16.57 15.07
C TYR A 134 -7.00 -17.52 15.47
N TYR A 135 -8.24 -17.05 15.42
CA TYR A 135 -9.45 -17.84 15.69
C TYR A 135 -10.38 -17.83 14.47
N GLU A 136 -11.02 -18.96 14.16
CA GLU A 136 -12.06 -19.08 13.13
C GLU A 136 -13.30 -19.72 13.76
N ALA A 137 -14.49 -19.18 13.51
CA ALA A 137 -15.73 -19.64 14.13
C ALA A 137 -15.66 -19.72 15.68
N GLY A 138 -14.94 -18.78 16.31
CA GLY A 138 -14.76 -18.73 17.76
C GLY A 138 -13.83 -19.80 18.36
N ARG A 139 -13.03 -20.49 17.53
CA ARG A 139 -12.07 -21.52 17.96
C ARG A 139 -10.68 -21.24 17.40
N PRO A 140 -9.59 -21.73 18.03
CA PRO A 140 -8.24 -21.65 17.46
C PRO A 140 -8.21 -22.09 15.99
N LYS A 141 -7.72 -21.22 15.10
CA LYS A 141 -7.57 -21.53 13.68
C LYS A 141 -6.43 -22.52 13.50
N ILE A 142 -6.75 -23.73 13.07
CA ILE A 142 -5.75 -24.74 12.68
C ILE A 142 -5.46 -24.62 11.20
N LEU A 143 -4.18 -24.61 10.83
CA LEU A 143 -3.76 -24.56 9.44
C LEU A 143 -4.04 -25.92 8.76
N GLY A 144 -5.08 -25.98 7.93
CA GLY A 144 -5.40 -27.18 7.16
C GLY A 144 -4.50 -27.35 5.92
N GLN A 145 -4.45 -28.56 5.34
CA GLN A 145 -3.68 -28.84 4.12
C GLN A 145 -4.16 -28.03 2.89
N SER A 146 -5.46 -27.72 2.85
CA SER A 146 -6.12 -26.95 1.79
C SER A 146 -6.84 -25.73 2.35
N SER A 147 -6.33 -25.14 3.44
CA SER A 147 -6.89 -23.86 3.87
C SER A 147 -6.76 -22.84 2.73
N ARG A 148 -7.57 -21.80 2.76
CA ARG A 148 -7.44 -20.67 1.85
C ARG A 148 -7.75 -19.39 2.59
N TYR A 149 -6.77 -18.49 2.70
CA TYR A 149 -6.96 -17.16 3.26
C TYR A 149 -6.68 -16.10 2.22
N VAL A 150 -7.75 -15.56 1.63
CA VAL A 150 -7.63 -14.59 0.56
C VAL A 150 -8.08 -13.23 1.06
N GLU A 151 -7.20 -12.24 0.89
CA GLU A 151 -7.63 -10.86 0.87
C GLU A 151 -7.79 -10.38 -0.57
N ARG A 152 -8.87 -9.65 -0.84
CA ARG A 152 -9.01 -8.93 -2.10
C ARG A 152 -8.55 -7.50 -1.93
N PHE A 153 -7.48 -7.14 -2.64
CA PHE A 153 -7.03 -5.77 -2.77
C PHE A 153 -6.98 -5.40 -4.25
N TYR A 154 -7.60 -4.27 -4.57
CA TYR A 154 -7.56 -3.70 -5.91
C TYR A 154 -8.01 -4.65 -7.04
N GLY A 155 -8.99 -5.51 -6.76
CA GLY A 155 -9.48 -6.52 -7.71
C GLY A 155 -8.55 -7.72 -7.90
N ARG A 156 -7.52 -7.86 -7.05
CA ARG A 156 -6.60 -8.99 -7.02
C ARG A 156 -6.79 -9.77 -5.73
N GLU A 157 -6.70 -11.09 -5.86
CA GLU A 157 -6.65 -11.99 -4.72
C GLU A 157 -5.20 -12.14 -4.25
N HIS A 158 -4.98 -11.87 -2.98
CA HIS A 158 -3.72 -12.09 -2.29
C HIS A 158 -3.91 -13.27 -1.35
N ASP A 159 -3.24 -14.38 -1.67
CA ASP A 159 -3.20 -15.54 -0.80
C ASP A 159 -2.25 -15.25 0.37
N LYS A 160 -2.84 -15.00 1.54
CA LYS A 160 -2.08 -14.78 2.78
C LYS A 160 -1.60 -16.09 3.40
N GLU A 161 -2.15 -17.23 2.98
CA GLU A 161 -1.80 -18.51 3.57
C GLU A 161 -0.39 -18.96 3.21
N GLU A 162 0.08 -18.64 2.01
CA GLU A 162 1.46 -18.92 1.61
C GLU A 162 2.45 -18.32 2.61
N GLY A 163 2.17 -17.10 3.10
CA GLY A 163 2.95 -16.44 4.14
C GLY A 163 2.93 -17.18 5.48
N PHE A 164 1.78 -17.75 5.89
CA PHE A 164 1.69 -18.54 7.11
C PHE A 164 2.47 -19.85 7.01
N ARG A 165 2.44 -20.52 5.86
CA ARG A 165 3.15 -21.80 5.63
C ARG A 165 4.68 -21.69 5.71
N LEU A 166 5.23 -20.48 5.63
CA LEU A 166 6.66 -20.23 5.88
C LEU A 166 7.05 -20.50 7.34
N TYR A 167 6.12 -20.34 8.27
CA TYR A 167 6.39 -20.39 9.72
C TYR A 167 5.54 -21.43 10.48
N ILE A 168 4.39 -21.83 9.94
CA ILE A 168 3.41 -22.69 10.62
C ILE A 168 3.23 -23.96 9.80
N ARG A 169 3.26 -25.12 10.48
CA ARG A 169 3.04 -26.43 9.84
C ARG A 169 1.55 -26.76 9.76
N PRO A 170 1.11 -27.52 8.73
CA PRO A 170 -0.24 -28.06 8.72
C PRO A 170 -0.55 -28.85 10.00
N GLY A 171 -1.73 -28.61 10.59
CA GLY A 171 -2.15 -29.16 11.87
C GLY A 171 -1.80 -28.31 13.09
N GLU A 172 -0.99 -27.26 12.94
CA GLU A 172 -0.71 -26.30 14.02
C GLU A 172 -1.70 -25.13 14.04
N GLN A 173 -1.82 -24.49 15.20
CA GLN A 173 -2.56 -23.25 15.33
C GLN A 173 -1.83 -22.11 14.59
N VAL A 174 -2.59 -21.36 13.79
CA VAL A 174 -2.14 -20.13 13.16
C VAL A 174 -1.92 -19.07 14.23
N ARG A 175 -0.70 -18.53 14.26
CA ARG A 175 -0.20 -17.62 15.28
C ARG A 175 0.85 -16.70 14.68
N ASP A 176 1.16 -15.65 15.39
CA ASP A 176 2.29 -14.78 15.13
C ASP A 176 3.59 -15.59 14.99
N SER A 177 4.34 -15.40 13.90
CA SER A 177 5.61 -16.10 13.66
C SER A 177 6.66 -15.79 14.73
N ARG A 178 6.55 -14.64 15.42
CA ARG A 178 7.42 -14.26 16.54
C ARG A 178 7.16 -15.09 17.79
N ALA A 179 6.01 -15.75 17.92
CA ALA A 179 5.67 -16.58 19.08
C ALA A 179 6.70 -17.69 19.32
N ASP A 180 7.25 -18.28 18.25
CA ASP A 180 8.23 -19.35 18.34
C ASP A 180 9.62 -18.86 18.78
N PHE A 181 9.89 -17.55 18.70
CA PHE A 181 11.17 -16.93 19.09
C PHE A 181 11.16 -16.35 20.51
N VAL A 182 10.02 -16.40 21.20
CA VAL A 182 9.81 -15.80 22.52
C VAL A 182 9.47 -16.89 23.54
N SER A 183 10.47 -17.38 24.27
CA SER A 183 10.30 -18.39 25.33
C SER A 183 9.91 -17.80 26.70
N GLY A 184 9.76 -16.48 26.78
CA GLY A 184 9.44 -15.75 28.00
C GLY A 184 9.20 -14.28 27.69
N VAL A 185 10.08 -13.41 28.18
CA VAL A 185 10.08 -11.98 27.86
C VAL A 185 11.37 -11.66 27.10
N ARG A 186 11.27 -10.96 25.97
CA ARG A 186 12.41 -10.70 25.09
C ARG A 186 12.34 -9.28 24.48
N PRO A 187 13.45 -8.54 24.46
CA PRO A 187 13.54 -7.31 23.68
C PRO A 187 13.33 -7.60 22.18
N ALA A 188 12.64 -6.69 21.51
CA ALA A 188 12.34 -6.80 20.09
C ALA A 188 13.01 -5.66 19.28
N PRO A 189 13.49 -5.92 18.06
CA PRO A 189 13.90 -4.86 17.15
C PRO A 189 12.67 -4.10 16.61
N GLY A 190 12.85 -2.84 16.22
CA GLY A 190 11.79 -2.01 15.63
C GLY A 190 11.22 -2.59 14.33
N GLN A 191 12.01 -3.37 13.60
CA GLN A 191 11.55 -4.10 12.41
C GLN A 191 10.45 -5.14 12.69
N TRP A 192 10.20 -5.46 13.97
CA TRP A 192 9.12 -6.35 14.38
C TRP A 192 7.85 -5.61 14.78
N PHE A 193 7.78 -4.28 14.63
CA PHE A 193 6.60 -3.49 14.98
C PHE A 193 5.40 -3.79 14.04
N TYR A 194 4.19 -3.82 14.61
CA TYR A 194 2.95 -4.28 13.97
C TYR A 194 1.73 -3.85 14.79
N ALA A 195 0.52 -4.10 14.30
CA ALA A 195 -0.70 -4.03 15.10
C ALA A 195 -0.66 -5.02 16.26
N GLY A 196 -0.71 -4.52 17.49
CA GLY A 196 -0.39 -5.24 18.73
C GLY A 196 0.81 -4.64 19.45
N SER A 197 1.58 -3.77 18.79
CA SER A 197 2.64 -2.96 19.40
C SER A 197 2.13 -1.69 20.06
N SER A 198 2.94 -1.13 20.95
CA SER A 198 2.69 0.15 21.60
C SER A 198 3.91 1.05 21.59
N ALA A 199 3.66 2.34 21.79
CA ALA A 199 4.69 3.36 22.00
C ALA A 199 4.08 4.56 22.76
N PRO A 200 4.90 5.38 23.43
CA PRO A 200 4.41 6.57 24.11
C PRO A 200 3.84 7.57 23.09
N LEU A 201 2.74 8.23 23.43
CA LEU A 201 2.12 9.23 22.55
C LEU A 201 3.10 10.35 22.21
N GLU A 202 3.83 10.87 23.20
CA GLU A 202 4.82 11.92 22.99
C GLU A 202 5.88 11.53 21.95
N VAL A 203 6.33 10.27 21.97
CA VAL A 203 7.35 9.76 21.05
C VAL A 203 6.76 9.56 19.66
N LEU A 204 5.54 9.04 19.56
CA LEU A 204 4.82 8.90 18.30
C LEU A 204 4.64 10.25 17.61
N LEU A 205 4.36 11.31 18.37
CA LEU A 205 4.25 12.67 17.85
C LEU A 205 5.62 13.24 17.44
N ASP A 206 6.68 12.99 18.22
CA ASP A 206 8.03 13.48 17.90
C ASP A 206 8.61 12.83 16.64
N VAL A 207 8.31 11.55 16.38
CA VAL A 207 8.66 10.89 15.11
C VAL A 207 7.70 11.22 13.96
N ASN A 208 6.76 12.13 14.17
CA ASN A 208 5.75 12.58 13.21
C ASN A 208 4.82 11.46 12.71
N GLY A 209 4.36 10.60 13.62
CA GLY A 209 3.38 9.55 13.35
C GLY A 209 3.84 8.51 12.31
N LEU A 210 2.89 7.96 11.57
CA LEU A 210 3.15 7.06 10.43
C LEU A 210 3.42 7.87 9.16
N ASP A 211 4.32 7.37 8.31
CA ASP A 211 4.57 7.99 7.01
C ASP A 211 3.41 7.71 6.04
N GLU A 212 2.60 8.73 5.79
CA GLU A 212 1.47 8.66 4.86
C GLU A 212 1.89 8.40 3.41
N SER A 213 3.18 8.40 3.08
CA SER A 213 3.66 7.95 1.77
C SER A 213 3.43 6.45 1.52
N PHE A 214 3.23 5.64 2.58
CA PHE A 214 2.88 4.22 2.47
C PHE A 214 1.41 3.97 2.10
N ASP A 215 0.54 4.96 2.30
CA ASP A 215 -0.85 4.86 1.86
C ASP A 215 -0.94 4.77 0.32
N GLY A 216 -1.99 4.12 -0.17
CA GLY A 216 -2.06 3.63 -1.54
C GLY A 216 -1.64 2.16 -1.68
N SER A 217 -0.90 1.63 -0.71
CA SER A 217 -0.55 0.22 -0.60
C SER A 217 -0.81 -0.28 0.82
N LYS A 218 -0.90 -1.60 0.99
CA LYS A 218 -0.94 -2.23 2.31
C LYS A 218 0.42 -2.83 2.62
N GLY A 219 0.95 -2.56 3.81
CA GLY A 219 2.12 -3.23 4.38
C GLY A 219 3.35 -2.33 4.51
N LEU A 220 4.21 -2.74 5.46
CA LEU A 220 5.48 -2.13 5.88
C LEU A 220 5.39 -0.78 6.59
N GLU A 221 4.21 -0.17 6.70
CA GLU A 221 4.02 1.10 7.41
C GLU A 221 4.33 0.97 8.91
N ASP A 222 3.96 -0.16 9.52
CA ASP A 222 4.25 -0.42 10.93
C ASP A 222 5.75 -0.67 11.16
N VAL A 223 6.40 -1.35 10.22
CA VAL A 223 7.85 -1.65 10.27
C VAL A 223 8.65 -0.36 10.18
N ASP A 224 8.28 0.54 9.25
CA ASP A 224 8.88 1.88 9.13
C ASP A 224 8.75 2.66 10.46
N LEU A 225 7.55 2.72 11.03
CA LEU A 225 7.32 3.39 12.31
C LEU A 225 8.19 2.79 13.41
N GLY A 226 8.20 1.46 13.54
CA GLY A 226 9.02 0.77 14.54
C GLY A 226 10.51 1.08 14.42
N MET A 227 11.05 1.14 13.20
CA MET A 227 12.44 1.52 12.97
C MET A 227 12.74 2.97 13.35
N ARG A 228 11.84 3.92 13.04
CA ARG A 228 11.99 5.33 13.43
C ARG A 228 11.92 5.51 14.95
N LEU A 229 11.02 4.78 15.61
CA LEU A 229 10.91 4.73 17.06
C LEU A 229 12.17 4.15 17.72
N GLU A 230 12.75 3.08 17.16
CA GLU A 230 14.03 2.53 17.63
C GLU A 230 15.18 3.54 17.48
N LEU A 231 15.25 4.26 16.34
CA LEU A 231 16.25 5.30 16.13
C LEU A 231 16.07 6.47 17.12
N TRP A 232 14.84 6.87 17.38
CA TRP A 232 14.50 7.89 18.38
C TRP A 232 15.00 7.46 19.76
N ALA A 233 14.68 6.23 20.17
CA ALA A 233 15.06 5.67 21.47
C ALA A 233 16.58 5.67 21.66
N ARG A 234 17.33 5.26 20.63
CA ARG A 234 18.80 5.30 20.63
C ARG A 234 19.36 6.72 20.75
N ARG A 235 18.79 7.69 20.03
CA ARG A 235 19.25 9.11 20.06
C ARG A 235 19.04 9.76 21.42
N HIS A 236 17.97 9.38 22.11
CA HIS A 236 17.64 9.93 23.43
C HIS A 236 18.16 9.09 24.60
N SER A 237 19.03 8.10 24.33
CA SER A 237 19.53 7.15 25.34
C SER A 237 18.42 6.40 26.11
N TYR A 238 17.21 6.33 25.52
CA TYR A 238 16.06 5.62 26.07
C TYR A 238 16.12 4.15 25.65
N THR A 239 17.05 3.40 26.22
CA THR A 239 17.29 1.98 25.89
C THR A 239 17.26 1.12 27.15
N CYS A 240 16.82 -0.13 27.01
CA CYS A 240 16.79 -1.09 28.10
C CYS A 240 18.02 -2.00 28.00
N GLY A 241 19.10 -1.66 28.71
CA GLY A 241 20.35 -2.42 28.65
C GLY A 241 21.01 -2.37 27.25
N GLY A 242 20.89 -1.23 26.56
CA GLY A 242 21.42 -1.04 25.21
C GLY A 242 20.53 -1.60 24.08
N LEU A 243 19.39 -2.22 24.42
CA LEU A 243 18.42 -2.73 23.47
C LEU A 243 17.24 -1.76 23.30
N PRO A 244 16.51 -1.83 22.17
CA PRO A 244 15.30 -1.04 21.98
C PRO A 244 14.30 -1.30 23.11
N PRO A 245 13.48 -0.30 23.50
CA PRO A 245 12.52 -0.44 24.59
C PRO A 245 11.38 -1.40 24.26
N PHE A 246 11.26 -1.87 23.00
CA PHE A 246 10.25 -2.84 22.59
C PHE A 246 10.39 -4.18 23.31
N LEU A 247 9.28 -4.70 23.81
CA LEU A 247 9.26 -5.92 24.61
C LEU A 247 8.17 -6.88 24.14
N LEU A 248 8.56 -8.06 23.67
CA LEU A 248 7.67 -9.18 23.44
C LEU A 248 7.60 -10.06 24.68
N ASP A 249 6.39 -10.50 25.03
CA ASP A 249 6.13 -11.40 26.14
C ASP A 249 5.22 -12.53 25.65
N LYS A 250 5.65 -13.77 25.82
CA LYS A 250 4.91 -14.95 25.34
C LYS A 250 3.50 -15.06 25.93
N ASP A 251 3.31 -14.50 27.12
CA ASP A 251 2.04 -14.49 27.82
C ASP A 251 1.35 -13.10 27.69
N LEU A 252 1.81 -12.22 26.81
CA LEU A 252 1.09 -11.03 26.36
C LEU A 252 0.61 -11.29 24.93
N TRP A 253 -0.64 -11.68 24.80
CA TRP A 253 -1.21 -12.06 23.52
C TRP A 253 -2.68 -11.70 23.42
N HIS A 254 -3.17 -11.62 22.19
CA HIS A 254 -4.55 -11.34 21.83
C HIS A 254 -5.01 -12.25 20.70
N ILE A 255 -6.31 -12.23 20.43
CA ILE A 255 -6.94 -13.02 19.38
C ILE A 255 -7.32 -12.11 18.22
N GLU A 256 -6.90 -12.44 17.01
CA GLU A 256 -7.48 -11.88 15.78
C GLU A 256 -8.46 -12.91 15.21
N HIS A 257 -9.73 -12.51 15.05
CA HIS A 257 -10.73 -13.38 14.45
C HIS A 257 -10.58 -13.36 12.93
N TRP A 258 -10.49 -14.55 12.35
CA TRP A 258 -10.46 -14.78 10.92
C TRP A 258 -11.65 -14.09 10.28
N HIS A 259 -11.38 -13.33 9.22
CA HIS A 259 -12.38 -12.43 8.66
C HIS A 259 -12.30 -12.38 7.13
N GLY A 260 -13.40 -11.97 6.52
CA GLY A 260 -13.50 -11.73 5.08
C GLY A 260 -12.68 -10.54 4.59
N PRO A 261 -12.69 -10.30 3.28
CA PRO A 261 -11.94 -9.22 2.66
C PRO A 261 -12.44 -7.83 3.10
N ILE A 262 -11.63 -6.82 2.79
CA ILE A 262 -12.01 -5.42 2.98
C ILE A 262 -13.21 -5.06 2.10
N ALA A 263 -14.03 -4.11 2.56
CA ALA A 263 -15.23 -3.67 1.86
C ALA A 263 -14.87 -3.08 0.48
N GLU A 264 -15.36 -3.70 -0.58
CA GLU A 264 -15.07 -3.32 -1.96
C GLU A 264 -15.64 -1.95 -2.35
N ASP A 265 -16.64 -1.46 -1.62
CA ASP A 265 -17.23 -0.14 -1.78
C ASP A 265 -16.39 0.97 -1.12
N VAL A 266 -15.43 0.62 -0.25
CA VAL A 266 -14.38 1.55 0.24
C VAL A 266 -13.16 1.46 -0.65
N LEU A 267 -12.60 0.26 -0.81
CA LEU A 267 -11.42 0.04 -1.63
C LEU A 267 -11.83 -0.39 -3.04
N PHE A 268 -12.49 0.52 -3.76
CA PHE A 268 -13.07 0.28 -5.07
C PHE A 268 -12.07 0.43 -6.24
N TYR A 269 -10.86 0.93 -5.99
CA TYR A 269 -9.87 1.06 -7.05
C TYR A 269 -9.58 -0.32 -7.65
N ARG A 270 -9.80 -0.49 -8.96
CA ARG A 270 -9.48 -1.72 -9.72
C ARG A 270 -8.43 -1.46 -10.78
N GLY A 271 -7.87 -0.25 -10.80
CA GLY A 271 -6.86 0.13 -11.77
C GLY A 271 -5.58 -0.70 -11.58
N PRO A 272 -4.78 -0.88 -12.64
CA PRO A 272 -3.40 -1.30 -12.43
C PRO A 272 -2.71 -0.29 -11.50
N THR A 273 -1.71 -0.74 -10.71
CA THR A 273 -0.72 0.16 -10.09
C THR A 273 -0.42 1.29 -11.06
N PRO A 274 -0.60 2.58 -10.71
CA PRO A 274 -0.67 3.64 -11.71
C PRO A 274 0.50 3.58 -12.70
N LYS A 275 0.23 3.09 -13.91
CA LYS A 275 1.21 2.88 -14.97
C LYS A 275 1.45 4.22 -15.63
N CYS A 276 2.35 5.00 -15.07
CA CYS A 276 2.54 6.39 -15.49
C CYS A 276 3.72 6.53 -16.44
N LEU A 277 3.56 7.43 -17.40
CA LEU A 277 4.62 8.07 -18.14
C LEU A 277 4.82 9.48 -17.56
N PRO A 278 6.03 10.06 -17.56
CA PRO A 278 6.23 11.47 -17.26
C PRO A 278 5.39 12.39 -18.16
N PRO A 279 5.01 13.60 -17.69
CA PRO A 279 4.14 14.52 -18.42
C PRO A 279 4.59 14.86 -19.85
N SER A 280 5.91 14.94 -20.07
CA SER A 280 6.55 15.22 -21.36
C SER A 280 6.58 14.03 -22.33
N SER A 281 6.13 12.84 -21.91
CA SER A 281 6.21 11.63 -22.73
C SER A 281 5.31 11.73 -23.95
N ILE A 282 5.84 11.35 -25.11
CA ILE A 282 5.11 11.49 -26.37
C ILE A 282 4.19 10.29 -26.60
N VAL A 283 2.92 10.57 -26.91
CA VAL A 283 1.96 9.63 -27.47
C VAL A 283 1.54 10.10 -28.86
N LEU A 284 0.88 9.23 -29.64
CA LEU A 284 0.38 9.58 -30.96
C LEU A 284 -1.12 9.89 -30.89
N GLU A 285 -1.47 11.16 -30.79
CA GLU A 285 -2.86 11.66 -30.88
C GLU A 285 -3.24 11.78 -32.35
N ASN A 286 -4.10 10.89 -32.85
CA ASN A 286 -4.46 10.82 -34.26
C ASN A 286 -3.24 10.92 -35.21
N PHE A 287 -2.20 10.13 -34.94
CA PHE A 287 -0.91 10.13 -35.65
C PHE A 287 -0.03 11.37 -35.48
N THR A 288 -0.44 12.33 -34.66
CA THR A 288 0.36 13.50 -34.29
C THR A 288 1.12 13.22 -32.99
N PRO A 289 2.44 13.44 -32.93
CA PRO A 289 3.20 13.36 -31.68
C PRO A 289 2.74 14.45 -30.68
N THR A 290 2.08 14.03 -29.60
CA THR A 290 1.55 14.91 -28.56
C THR A 290 2.10 14.49 -27.18
N PRO A 291 2.63 15.42 -26.37
CA PRO A 291 2.94 15.16 -24.97
C PRO A 291 1.71 14.65 -24.21
N ILE A 292 1.86 13.59 -23.41
CA ILE A 292 0.74 12.94 -22.74
C ILE A 292 -0.02 13.87 -21.79
N GLU A 293 0.64 14.90 -21.24
CA GLU A 293 0.01 15.93 -20.41
C GLU A 293 -1.00 16.81 -21.15
N LYS A 294 -0.92 16.87 -22.49
CA LYS A 294 -1.85 17.64 -23.35
C LYS A 294 -3.01 16.80 -23.88
N VAL A 295 -3.00 15.50 -23.61
CA VAL A 295 -4.04 14.58 -24.05
C VAL A 295 -5.25 14.73 -23.14
N GLU A 296 -6.41 14.97 -23.73
CA GLU A 296 -7.66 15.17 -22.98
C GLU A 296 -8.60 13.97 -23.13
N ALA A 297 -9.52 13.81 -22.17
CA ALA A 297 -10.61 12.85 -22.31
C ALA A 297 -11.42 13.19 -23.56
N GLY A 298 -11.59 12.19 -24.42
CA GLY A 298 -12.17 12.31 -25.74
C GLY A 298 -11.15 12.32 -26.87
N THR A 299 -9.89 12.66 -26.68
CA THR A 299 -8.95 12.58 -27.81
C THR A 299 -8.73 11.13 -28.27
N ASP A 300 -8.48 10.91 -29.56
CA ASP A 300 -8.14 9.58 -30.08
C ASP A 300 -6.63 9.41 -30.12
N VAL A 301 -6.12 8.37 -29.47
CA VAL A 301 -4.69 8.03 -29.45
C VAL A 301 -4.42 6.67 -30.08
N ILE A 302 -3.24 6.45 -30.63
CA ILE A 302 -2.86 5.14 -31.17
C ILE A 302 -2.64 4.16 -30.00
N GLY A 303 -3.55 3.19 -29.87
CA GLY A 303 -3.46 2.14 -28.85
C GLY A 303 -2.46 1.04 -29.22
N HIS A 304 -2.26 0.10 -28.30
CA HIS A 304 -1.36 -1.06 -28.48
C HIS A 304 -1.76 -2.02 -29.62
N HIS A 305 -2.99 -1.93 -30.13
CA HIS A 305 -3.44 -2.65 -31.33
C HIS A 305 -3.09 -1.93 -32.66
N GLY A 306 -2.50 -0.73 -32.59
CA GLY A 306 -2.15 0.08 -33.75
C GLY A 306 -3.33 0.81 -34.40
N THR A 307 -4.47 0.87 -33.73
CA THR A 307 -5.67 1.60 -34.18
C THR A 307 -5.95 2.81 -33.28
N PRO A 308 -6.54 3.89 -33.82
CA PRO A 308 -7.07 4.97 -33.00
C PRO A 308 -8.01 4.43 -31.92
N THR A 309 -7.80 4.88 -30.68
CA THR A 309 -8.54 4.47 -29.50
C THR A 309 -8.92 5.72 -28.70
N ARG A 310 -10.21 5.89 -28.43
CA ARG A 310 -10.74 7.03 -27.67
C ARG A 310 -10.25 6.99 -26.24
N VAL A 311 -9.67 8.10 -25.77
CA VAL A 311 -9.33 8.30 -24.36
C VAL A 311 -10.62 8.55 -23.58
N LEU A 312 -10.95 7.67 -22.63
CA LEU A 312 -12.17 7.83 -21.81
C LEU A 312 -11.97 8.76 -20.62
N ARG A 313 -10.76 8.76 -20.05
CA ARG A 313 -10.38 9.54 -18.87
C ARG A 313 -8.87 9.74 -18.82
N THR A 314 -8.44 10.84 -18.22
CA THR A 314 -7.05 11.09 -17.85
C THR A 314 -6.89 10.87 -16.33
N PHE A 315 -5.67 10.65 -15.88
CA PHE A 315 -5.35 10.57 -14.45
C PHE A 315 -3.93 11.10 -14.23
N THR A 316 -3.73 11.75 -13.10
CA THR A 316 -2.43 12.17 -12.62
C THR A 316 -2.18 11.55 -11.26
N ARG A 317 -0.90 11.35 -10.91
CA ARG A 317 -0.52 11.04 -9.54
C ARG A 317 0.76 11.75 -9.19
N TRP A 318 0.93 12.03 -7.92
CA TRP A 318 2.23 12.38 -7.40
C TRP A 318 3.12 11.13 -7.39
N TYR A 319 4.36 11.28 -7.83
CA TYR A 319 5.34 10.19 -7.87
C TYR A 319 6.69 10.70 -7.37
N ARG A 320 7.23 10.03 -6.35
CA ARG A 320 8.58 10.23 -5.86
C ARG A 320 9.28 8.89 -5.86
N GLY A 321 10.21 8.72 -6.79
CA GLY A 321 10.92 7.46 -6.99
C GLY A 321 11.75 7.48 -8.27
N PRO A 322 12.47 6.39 -8.56
CA PRO A 322 13.28 6.30 -9.77
C PRO A 322 12.39 6.25 -11.03
N ILE A 323 12.77 7.00 -12.06
CA ILE A 323 12.21 6.86 -13.40
C ILE A 323 13.13 5.95 -14.20
N ILE A 324 12.54 4.92 -14.83
CA ILE A 324 13.26 4.05 -15.75
C ILE A 324 13.32 4.75 -17.10
N SER A 325 14.54 4.95 -17.61
CA SER A 325 14.79 5.51 -18.95
C SER A 325 15.37 4.41 -19.84
N VAL A 326 14.64 4.03 -20.88
CA VAL A 326 15.06 3.01 -21.83
C VAL A 326 15.47 3.68 -23.12
N MET A 327 16.68 3.42 -23.61
CA MET A 327 17.21 3.96 -24.85
C MET A 327 17.14 2.92 -25.97
N PRO A 328 16.16 2.98 -26.90
CA PRO A 328 16.08 2.03 -28.01
C PRO A 328 17.18 2.33 -29.03
N HIS A 329 17.90 1.30 -29.47
CA HIS A 329 19.07 1.41 -30.34
C HIS A 329 18.80 2.20 -31.65
N TYR A 330 17.65 1.98 -32.28
CA TYR A 330 17.33 2.56 -33.59
C TYR A 330 16.79 3.99 -33.51
N THR A 331 16.01 4.33 -32.48
CA THR A 331 15.41 5.67 -32.37
C THR A 331 16.34 6.63 -31.67
N ASN A 332 17.16 6.17 -30.72
CA ASN A 332 17.98 7.01 -29.83
C ASN A 332 17.17 8.12 -29.13
N ILE A 333 15.87 7.87 -28.90
CA ILE A 333 14.98 8.74 -28.13
C ILE A 333 14.63 7.95 -26.87
N PRO A 334 14.95 8.48 -25.66
CA PRO A 334 14.66 7.78 -24.43
C PRO A 334 13.14 7.65 -24.23
N ILE A 335 12.73 6.48 -23.76
CA ILE A 335 11.37 6.24 -23.30
C ILE A 335 11.42 6.18 -21.77
N GLU A 336 10.82 7.18 -21.13
CA GLU A 336 10.83 7.33 -19.68
C GLU A 336 9.51 6.86 -19.09
N MET A 337 9.57 6.12 -17.99
CA MET A 337 8.38 5.62 -17.31
C MET A 337 8.64 5.19 -15.88
N THR A 338 7.54 5.01 -15.15
CA THR A 338 7.58 4.46 -13.79
C THR A 338 7.95 2.96 -13.80
N PRO A 339 8.65 2.45 -12.77
CA PRO A 339 9.19 1.07 -12.74
C PRO A 339 8.17 -0.04 -13.03
N GLU A 340 6.91 0.17 -12.68
CA GLU A 340 5.78 -0.74 -12.86
C GLU A 340 5.09 -0.63 -14.23
N HIS A 341 5.47 0.34 -15.07
CA HIS A 341 4.86 0.55 -16.37
C HIS A 341 5.12 -0.66 -17.29
N PRO A 342 4.10 -1.26 -17.90
CA PRO A 342 4.27 -2.46 -18.71
C PRO A 342 4.79 -2.10 -20.10
N ILE A 343 5.83 -2.79 -20.56
CA ILE A 343 6.31 -2.74 -21.94
C ILE A 343 6.17 -4.12 -22.56
N LEU A 344 5.74 -4.14 -23.83
CA LEU A 344 5.79 -5.34 -24.65
C LEU A 344 7.19 -5.48 -25.27
N ILE A 345 7.89 -6.56 -24.94
CA ILE A 345 9.21 -6.87 -25.48
C ILE A 345 9.17 -8.20 -26.24
N LEU A 346 10.13 -8.39 -27.14
CA LEU A 346 10.49 -9.68 -27.71
C LEU A 346 11.78 -10.18 -27.06
N ARG A 347 11.68 -11.29 -26.34
CA ARG A 347 12.79 -11.99 -25.69
C ARG A 347 12.72 -13.46 -26.07
N GLU A 348 13.82 -14.05 -26.50
CA GLU A 348 13.89 -15.48 -26.88
C GLU A 348 12.81 -15.87 -27.91
N GLY A 349 12.53 -14.99 -28.88
CA GLY A 349 11.53 -15.21 -29.93
C GLY A 349 10.07 -15.13 -29.47
N ARG A 350 9.80 -14.74 -28.21
CA ARG A 350 8.44 -14.60 -27.67
C ARG A 350 8.13 -13.16 -27.28
N ALA A 351 6.96 -12.70 -27.70
CA ALA A 351 6.43 -11.41 -27.27
C ALA A 351 5.83 -11.54 -25.86
N ILE A 352 6.36 -10.80 -24.88
CA ILE A 352 5.94 -10.86 -23.48
C ILE A 352 5.80 -9.44 -22.91
N TRP A 353 4.81 -9.24 -22.06
CA TRP A 353 4.68 -8.02 -21.27
C TRP A 353 5.54 -8.13 -20.02
N VAL A 354 6.41 -7.15 -19.78
CA VAL A 354 7.25 -7.06 -18.58
C VAL A 354 7.08 -5.67 -17.94
N GLN A 355 7.41 -5.51 -16.67
CA GLN A 355 7.50 -4.18 -16.07
C GLN A 355 8.79 -3.49 -16.55
N ALA A 356 8.80 -2.16 -16.60
CA ALA A 356 9.95 -1.38 -17.03
C ALA A 356 11.23 -1.72 -16.25
N LYS A 357 11.11 -1.98 -14.94
CA LYS A 357 12.22 -2.39 -14.08
C LYS A 357 12.83 -3.75 -14.42
N ASP A 358 12.12 -4.59 -15.19
CA ASP A 358 12.53 -5.96 -15.54
C ASP A 358 13.10 -6.06 -16.98
N ILE A 359 13.20 -4.93 -17.68
CA ILE A 359 13.82 -4.82 -19.00
C ILE A 359 15.34 -4.99 -18.88
N ARG A 360 15.94 -5.70 -19.83
CA ARG A 360 17.37 -5.99 -19.89
C ARG A 360 17.95 -5.49 -21.19
N VAL A 361 19.25 -5.15 -21.18
CA VAL A 361 20.00 -4.88 -22.40
C VAL A 361 19.94 -6.11 -23.31
N GLY A 362 19.53 -5.92 -24.57
CA GLY A 362 19.32 -7.00 -25.53
C GLY A 362 17.84 -7.33 -25.79
N ASP A 363 16.91 -6.86 -24.95
CA ASP A 363 15.49 -6.97 -25.25
C ASP A 363 15.10 -6.10 -26.45
N PHE A 364 14.21 -6.62 -27.30
CA PHE A 364 13.65 -5.86 -28.40
C PHE A 364 12.31 -5.25 -27.99
N ILE A 365 12.23 -3.94 -27.90
CA ILE A 365 10.98 -3.24 -27.59
C ILE A 365 10.07 -3.29 -28.81
N LEU A 366 8.81 -3.69 -28.61
CA LEU A 366 7.83 -3.76 -29.67
C LEU A 366 6.97 -2.48 -29.68
N TYR A 367 6.71 -1.97 -30.88
CA TYR A 367 5.78 -0.87 -31.11
C TYR A 367 4.61 -1.35 -31.98
N PRO A 368 3.39 -0.81 -31.76
CA PRO A 368 2.24 -1.23 -32.53
C PRO A 368 2.41 -0.83 -34.01
N ARG A 369 2.13 -1.79 -34.91
CA ARG A 369 2.04 -1.49 -36.34
C ARG A 369 0.72 -0.79 -36.61
N THR A 370 0.78 0.47 -37.00
CA THR A 370 -0.42 1.27 -37.28
C THR A 370 -1.23 0.66 -38.42
N ARG A 371 -2.54 0.50 -38.19
CA ARG A 371 -3.50 -0.03 -39.17
C ARG A 371 -4.36 1.14 -39.66
N GLY A 372 -3.87 1.81 -40.69
CA GLY A 372 -4.55 2.92 -41.35
C GLY A 372 -3.71 3.39 -42.53
N ARG A 373 -4.29 3.41 -43.74
CA ARG A 373 -3.63 3.97 -44.92
C ARG A 373 -3.97 5.46 -44.98
N VAL A 374 -3.01 6.34 -44.72
CA VAL A 374 -3.08 7.70 -45.26
C VAL A 374 -2.49 7.64 -46.66
N ARG A 375 -3.31 7.95 -47.67
CA ARG A 375 -2.87 8.02 -49.06
C ARG A 375 -2.43 9.46 -49.35
N GLU A 376 -1.33 9.88 -48.73
CA GLU A 376 -0.68 11.14 -49.10
C GLU A 376 0.19 10.88 -50.33
N LYS A 377 -0.04 11.64 -51.41
CA LYS A 377 0.75 11.56 -52.65
C LYS A 377 2.17 12.11 -52.49
N LYS A 378 2.46 12.76 -51.36
CA LYS A 378 3.75 13.38 -51.06
C LYS A 378 3.83 13.79 -49.58
N VAL A 379 4.69 13.16 -48.79
CA VAL A 379 4.92 13.46 -47.37
C VAL A 379 6.21 14.27 -47.22
N ARG A 380 6.17 15.43 -46.56
CA ARG A 380 7.37 16.20 -46.17
C ARG A 380 7.82 15.79 -44.77
N LEU A 381 8.92 15.05 -44.68
CA LEU A 381 9.44 14.49 -43.43
C LEU A 381 9.88 15.54 -42.40
N GLU A 382 10.27 16.74 -42.84
CA GLU A 382 10.65 17.84 -41.95
C GLU A 382 9.58 18.22 -40.93
N GLN A 383 8.30 18.06 -41.30
CA GLN A 383 7.15 18.40 -40.46
C GLN A 383 7.02 17.44 -39.27
N TYR A 384 7.69 16.29 -39.33
CA TYR A 384 7.63 15.22 -38.34
C TYR A 384 8.95 15.09 -37.55
N ILE A 385 9.89 16.03 -37.69
CA ILE A 385 11.13 16.02 -36.90
C ILE A 385 10.84 16.52 -35.49
N ILE A 386 10.74 15.59 -34.54
CA ILE A 386 10.47 15.87 -33.12
C ILE A 386 11.70 16.45 -32.41
N SER A 387 12.91 16.29 -32.97
CA SER A 387 14.17 16.77 -32.38
C SER A 387 14.99 17.61 -33.37
N PRO A 388 14.53 18.82 -33.75
CA PRO A 388 15.14 19.64 -34.81
C PRO A 388 16.59 20.05 -34.50
N HIS A 389 16.99 20.02 -33.23
CA HIS A 389 18.38 20.28 -32.85
C HIS A 389 19.34 19.17 -33.32
N LEU A 390 18.87 17.93 -33.51
CA LEU A 390 19.68 16.78 -33.95
C LEU A 390 19.80 16.67 -35.48
N PHE A 391 18.98 17.38 -36.25
CA PHE A 391 18.88 17.23 -37.70
C PHE A 391 19.02 18.58 -38.43
N ALA A 392 19.63 18.55 -39.61
CA ALA A 392 19.73 19.68 -40.53
C ALA A 392 18.96 19.35 -41.81
N ILE A 393 18.30 20.35 -42.39
CA ILE A 393 17.57 20.24 -43.65
C ILE A 393 18.37 21.05 -44.68
N GLU A 394 18.96 20.34 -45.65
CA GLU A 394 19.85 20.91 -46.66
C GLU A 394 19.46 20.30 -48.01
N ASP A 395 19.20 21.14 -49.02
CA ASP A 395 18.90 20.74 -50.41
C ASP A 395 17.78 19.69 -50.57
N GLY A 396 16.75 19.74 -49.74
CA GLY A 396 15.65 18.76 -49.78
C GLY A 396 16.00 17.40 -49.15
N TRP A 397 17.07 17.33 -48.38
CA TRP A 397 17.49 16.17 -47.59
C TRP A 397 17.51 16.49 -46.10
N ILE A 398 17.18 15.49 -45.28
CA ILE A 398 17.32 15.53 -43.83
C ILE A 398 18.60 14.77 -43.47
N ARG A 399 19.51 15.43 -42.75
CA ARG A 399 20.78 14.86 -42.28
C ARG A 399 20.89 14.97 -40.77
N ARG A 400 21.40 13.95 -40.09
CA ARG A 400 21.74 14.06 -38.66
C ARG A 400 22.99 14.96 -38.50
N LYS A 401 22.97 15.91 -37.57
CA LYS A 401 24.10 16.84 -37.34
C LYS A 401 25.34 16.13 -36.79
N ILE A 402 25.15 15.00 -36.09
CA ILE A 402 26.22 14.20 -35.47
C ILE A 402 26.12 12.76 -36.01
N GLY A 403 27.18 12.26 -36.65
CA GLY A 403 27.26 10.91 -37.25
C GLY A 403 27.84 10.91 -38.68
N GLY A 404 28.22 9.72 -39.18
CA GLY A 404 28.90 9.54 -40.47
C GLY A 404 28.11 10.00 -41.71
N ALA A 405 28.83 10.32 -42.79
CA ALA A 405 28.37 11.00 -44.01
C ALA A 405 27.24 10.30 -44.81
N PHE A 406 26.88 9.06 -44.47
CA PHE A 406 25.93 8.23 -45.22
C PHE A 406 24.45 8.31 -44.77
N ASN A 407 24.11 9.20 -43.84
CA ASN A 407 22.75 9.29 -43.28
C ASN A 407 21.99 10.53 -43.77
N LYS A 408 21.70 10.59 -45.07
CA LYS A 408 20.74 11.56 -45.64
C LYS A 408 19.47 10.84 -46.05
N VAL A 409 18.31 11.35 -45.64
CA VAL A 409 16.99 10.87 -46.08
C VAL A 409 16.33 11.96 -46.90
N LYS A 410 15.75 11.61 -48.05
CA LYS A 410 15.03 12.58 -48.88
C LYS A 410 13.88 13.14 -48.06
N ASN A 411 13.81 14.46 -47.93
CA ASN A 411 12.78 15.14 -47.14
C ASN A 411 11.37 14.93 -47.71
N THR A 412 11.26 14.41 -48.94
CA THR A 412 10.00 14.03 -49.55
C THR A 412 9.95 12.56 -49.89
N ILE A 413 8.89 11.90 -49.43
CA ILE A 413 8.48 10.56 -49.86
C ILE A 413 7.26 10.75 -50.75
N GLU A 414 7.29 10.20 -51.97
CA GLU A 414 6.18 10.23 -52.94
C GLU A 414 5.31 8.97 -52.85
#